data_AF-A0A534XJ98-F1
#
_entry.id   AF-A0A534XJ98-F1
#
_cell.length_a   1.000
_cell.length_b   1.000
_cell.length_c   1.000
_cell.angle_alpha   90.00
_cell.angle_beta   90.00
_cell.angle_gamma   90.00
#
_symmetry.space_group_name_H-M   'P 1'
#
loop_
_entity.id
_entity.type
_entity.pdbx_description
1 polymer ?
#
loop_
_entity_poly.entity_id
_entity_poly.type
_entity_poly.pdbx_seq_one_letter_code
_entity_poly.pdbx_strand_id
1 'polypeptide(L)'
;MRHGSFVIVALAVMALDLFSTAQAGPLVQREVTAGGQIPGCGGQIPIFSPLGDLLSPPALVPSLSLADPTAQATFGFVIEPGSPPTGNLEYDDHPMDVRIKVQSYNFLSVTTGTCGPMTHATFTGLAAVIRSTGTTTEPFTVNADDCGEPGTADKFGIMTTTYLNGPTTLIGGNIQIHNK
;
A
#
# COMPACT_ATOMS: atom_id res chain seq x y z
N MET A 1 -33.90 68.92 -18.26
CA MET A 1 -33.36 67.88 -17.35
C MET A 1 -34.51 66.95 -16.95
N ARG A 2 -34.27 65.63 -16.95
CA ARG A 2 -35.22 64.51 -16.66
C ARG A 2 -36.19 64.20 -17.82
N HIS A 3 -36.46 62.95 -18.23
CA HIS A 3 -35.95 61.61 -17.92
C HIS A 3 -36.39 60.73 -19.10
N GLY A 4 -35.50 59.88 -19.62
CA GLY A 4 -35.82 58.90 -20.67
C GLY A 4 -36.35 57.60 -20.09
N SER A 5 -37.25 56.94 -20.82
CA SER A 5 -37.66 55.56 -20.57
C SER A 5 -37.43 54.74 -21.84
N PHE A 6 -36.31 54.02 -21.88
CA PHE A 6 -36.12 52.89 -22.78
C PHE A 6 -36.46 51.62 -22.00
N VAL A 7 -37.45 50.88 -22.48
CA VAL A 7 -37.77 49.55 -22.03
C VAL A 7 -36.85 48.60 -22.77
N ILE A 8 -35.89 47.98 -22.07
CA ILE A 8 -35.16 46.81 -22.58
C ILE A 8 -35.63 45.62 -21.75
N VAL A 9 -36.31 44.71 -22.44
CA VAL A 9 -36.70 43.39 -21.94
C VAL A 9 -35.43 42.54 -21.83
N ALA A 10 -34.95 42.29 -20.61
CA ALA A 10 -33.87 41.35 -20.38
C ALA A 10 -34.45 39.93 -20.37
N LEU A 11 -34.17 39.16 -21.43
CA LEU A 11 -34.47 37.75 -21.54
C LEU A 11 -33.49 36.99 -20.62
N ALA A 12 -34.02 36.27 -19.63
CA ALA A 12 -33.22 35.41 -18.76
C ALA A 12 -32.76 34.16 -19.53
N VAL A 13 -31.44 33.98 -19.65
CA VAL A 13 -30.84 32.69 -19.99
C VAL A 13 -30.20 32.17 -18.72
N MET A 14 -30.91 31.28 -18.01
CA MET A 14 -30.32 30.48 -16.94
C MET A 14 -29.49 29.36 -17.59
N ALA A 15 -28.19 29.57 -17.73
CA ALA A 15 -27.25 28.48 -17.90
C ALA A 15 -26.90 27.97 -16.48
N LEU A 16 -27.53 26.86 -16.09
CA LEU A 16 -27.23 26.15 -14.86
C LEU A 16 -25.97 25.31 -15.12
N ASP A 17 -24.81 25.95 -15.11
CA ASP A 17 -23.52 25.26 -15.19
C ASP A 17 -23.21 24.60 -13.83
N LEU A 18 -23.76 23.40 -13.63
CA LEU A 18 -23.33 22.45 -12.60
C LEU A 18 -21.97 21.84 -13.01
N PHE A 19 -20.92 22.66 -13.08
CA PHE A 19 -19.56 22.13 -12.95
C PHE A 19 -19.27 22.03 -11.45
N SER A 20 -19.56 20.85 -10.91
CA SER A 20 -18.96 20.41 -9.65
C SER A 20 -17.45 20.39 -9.87
N THR A 21 -16.78 21.49 -9.51
CA THR A 21 -15.35 21.44 -9.26
C THR A 21 -15.21 20.56 -8.04
N ALA A 22 -14.86 19.29 -8.26
CA ALA A 22 -14.28 18.47 -7.21
C ALA A 22 -13.05 19.24 -6.74
N GLN A 23 -13.24 20.03 -5.69
CA GLN A 23 -12.18 20.77 -5.02
C GLN A 23 -11.27 19.69 -4.46
N ALA A 24 -10.18 19.40 -5.18
CA ALA A 24 -9.08 18.61 -4.66
C ALA A 24 -8.68 19.30 -3.35
N GLY A 25 -9.00 18.66 -2.23
CA GLY A 25 -8.51 19.10 -0.94
C GLY A 25 -6.99 19.22 -0.98
N PRO A 26 -6.37 19.95 -0.05
CA PRO A 26 -4.91 19.99 0.04
C PRO A 26 -4.39 18.55 0.01
N LEU A 27 -3.42 18.27 -0.87
CA LEU A 27 -2.71 17.00 -0.89
C LEU A 27 -2.04 16.85 0.47
N VAL A 28 -2.70 16.17 1.40
CA VAL A 28 -2.13 15.89 2.71
C VAL A 28 -1.01 14.90 2.45
N GLN A 29 0.23 15.37 2.52
CA GLN A 29 1.40 14.53 2.46
C GLN A 29 1.39 13.59 3.65
N ARG A 30 1.34 12.29 3.38
CA ARG A 30 1.28 11.26 4.40
C ARG A 30 2.41 10.26 4.22
N GLU A 31 3.03 9.91 5.34
CA GLU A 31 3.97 8.80 5.43
C GLU A 31 3.17 7.51 5.63
N VAL A 32 3.61 6.44 4.97
CA VAL A 32 3.02 5.10 5.12
C VAL A 32 4.11 4.14 5.56
N THR A 33 3.97 3.59 6.75
CA THR A 33 4.93 2.66 7.34
C THR A 33 4.23 1.37 7.69
N ALA A 34 4.86 0.24 7.45
CA ALA A 34 4.33 -1.04 7.90
C ALA A 34 5.40 -2.10 8.06
N GLY A 35 5.03 -3.12 8.81
CA GLY A 35 5.71 -4.40 8.79
C GLY A 35 4.78 -5.46 9.34
N GLY A 36 4.85 -6.67 8.79
CA GLY A 36 3.94 -7.72 9.22
C GLY A 36 4.10 -9.05 8.52
N GLN A 37 3.14 -9.91 8.81
CA GLN A 37 3.10 -11.31 8.40
C GLN A 37 1.74 -11.62 7.78
N ILE A 38 1.75 -12.41 6.71
CA ILE A 38 0.55 -12.79 5.96
C ILE A 38 0.22 -14.26 6.24
N PRO A 39 -1.05 -14.58 6.58
CA PRO A 39 -1.49 -15.95 6.81
C PRO A 39 -1.32 -16.78 5.54
N GLY A 40 -1.17 -18.08 5.75
CA GLY A 40 -1.25 -18.99 4.64
C GLY A 40 -2.64 -19.25 4.10
N CYS A 41 -2.79 -19.23 2.77
CA CYS A 41 -3.97 -19.79 2.11
C CYS A 41 -4.03 -21.30 2.45
N GLY A 42 -5.02 -21.71 3.23
CA GLY A 42 -5.06 -23.01 3.90
C GLY A 42 -4.84 -24.23 3.00
N GLY A 43 -4.01 -25.17 3.48
CA GLY A 43 -3.93 -26.53 2.92
C GLY A 43 -2.63 -27.30 3.19
N GLN A 44 -1.48 -26.65 3.31
CA GLN A 44 -0.22 -27.32 3.62
C GLN A 44 0.31 -26.90 4.98
N ILE A 45 0.18 -27.82 5.95
CA ILE A 45 1.00 -27.83 7.15
C ILE A 45 2.47 -27.87 6.70
N PRO A 46 3.37 -27.00 7.22
CA PRO A 46 4.79 -27.19 6.98
C PRO A 46 5.22 -28.55 7.54
N ILE A 47 5.66 -29.45 6.66
CA ILE A 47 6.32 -30.69 7.08
C ILE A 47 7.70 -30.28 7.57
N PHE A 48 7.87 -30.20 8.89
CA PHE A 48 9.19 -30.08 9.50
C PHE A 48 9.96 -31.39 9.30
N SER A 49 11.19 -31.29 8.82
CA SER A 49 12.16 -32.39 8.88
C SER A 49 12.51 -32.65 10.35
N PRO A 50 12.55 -33.91 10.85
CA PRO A 50 12.70 -34.23 12.27
C PRO A 50 14.08 -33.92 12.88
N LEU A 51 14.95 -33.19 12.17
CA LEU A 51 16.37 -33.05 12.48
C LEU A 51 16.85 -31.61 12.74
N GLY A 52 15.94 -30.64 12.77
CA GLY A 52 16.14 -29.30 13.36
C GLY A 52 17.55 -28.71 13.26
N ASP A 53 17.92 -28.16 12.09
CA ASP A 53 19.16 -27.40 11.95
C ASP A 53 18.92 -26.01 11.32
N LEU A 54 19.56 -24.99 11.91
CA LEU A 54 19.41 -23.56 11.62
C LEU A 54 20.63 -23.08 10.83
N LEU A 55 20.43 -22.47 9.66
CA LEU A 55 21.52 -21.88 8.87
C LEU A 55 21.38 -20.36 8.75
N SER A 56 21.96 -19.66 9.75
CA SER A 56 22.48 -18.27 9.78
C SER A 56 21.56 -17.07 9.45
N PRO A 57 21.36 -16.11 10.38
CA PRO A 57 20.76 -14.82 10.08
C PRO A 57 21.80 -13.70 9.90
N PRO A 58 21.63 -12.78 8.93
CA PRO A 58 22.14 -11.42 9.05
C PRO A 58 21.03 -10.41 9.37
N ALA A 59 21.32 -9.62 10.40
CA ALA A 59 20.83 -8.28 10.75
C ALA A 59 19.30 -8.08 10.95
N LEU A 60 18.96 -8.03 12.23
CA LEU A 60 17.69 -7.61 12.84
C LEU A 60 17.22 -6.22 12.36
N VAL A 61 15.99 -6.16 11.83
CA VAL A 61 15.09 -5.03 12.09
C VAL A 61 14.16 -5.39 13.26
N PRO A 62 13.95 -4.53 14.27
CA PRO A 62 13.37 -4.92 15.57
C PRO A 62 11.89 -5.32 15.60
N SER A 63 11.22 -5.49 14.45
CA SER A 63 9.81 -5.91 14.39
C SER A 63 9.61 -7.42 14.19
N LEU A 64 10.69 -8.19 13.99
CA LEU A 64 10.66 -9.64 13.73
C LEU A 64 10.59 -10.51 15.00
N SER A 65 10.31 -9.93 16.17
CA SER A 65 10.55 -10.62 17.47
C SER A 65 9.64 -11.82 17.75
N LEU A 66 8.61 -12.08 16.94
CA LEU A 66 7.77 -13.28 17.02
C LEU A 66 7.27 -13.64 15.62
N ALA A 67 8.15 -14.09 14.73
CA ALA A 67 7.69 -14.59 13.44
C ALA A 67 6.79 -15.82 13.69
N ASP A 68 5.49 -15.70 13.44
CA ASP A 68 4.59 -16.84 13.48
C ASP A 68 5.11 -17.89 12.47
N PRO A 69 5.40 -19.13 12.90
CA PRO A 69 5.92 -20.17 12.01
C PRO A 69 4.93 -20.59 10.91
N THR A 70 3.68 -20.14 11.00
CA THR A 70 2.64 -20.34 9.99
C THR A 70 2.55 -19.19 8.97
N ALA A 71 3.33 -18.11 9.14
CA ALA A 71 3.38 -17.01 8.19
C ALA A 71 3.97 -17.47 6.84
N GLN A 72 3.20 -17.32 5.77
CA GLN A 72 3.69 -17.62 4.42
C GLN A 72 4.59 -16.51 3.89
N ALA A 73 4.28 -15.26 4.23
CA ALA A 73 5.08 -14.13 3.79
C ALA A 73 5.33 -13.13 4.91
N THR A 74 6.44 -12.42 4.78
CA THR A 74 6.80 -11.27 5.60
C THR A 74 7.02 -10.05 4.73
N PHE A 75 6.77 -8.87 5.29
CA PHE A 75 7.06 -7.62 4.58
C PHE A 75 7.41 -6.50 5.56
N GLY A 76 8.07 -5.47 5.02
CA GLY A 76 8.30 -4.22 5.71
C GLY A 76 8.47 -3.09 4.71
N PHE A 77 7.90 -1.93 5.01
CA PHE A 77 8.09 -0.73 4.22
C PHE A 77 8.00 0.56 5.03
N VAL A 78 8.67 1.60 4.53
CA VAL A 78 8.52 3.00 4.95
C VAL A 78 8.52 3.82 3.67
N ILE A 79 7.40 4.49 3.37
CA ILE A 79 7.24 5.34 2.19
C ILE A 79 7.00 6.77 2.65
N GLU A 80 7.93 7.65 2.31
CA GLU A 80 7.80 9.09 2.52
C GLU A 80 7.09 9.76 1.33
N PRO A 81 6.18 10.71 1.59
CA PRO A 81 5.49 11.45 0.53
C PRO A 81 6.49 12.33 -0.24
N GLY A 82 6.29 12.47 -1.55
CA GLY A 82 7.16 13.25 -2.42
C GLY A 82 6.74 13.17 -3.88
N SER A 83 7.49 13.81 -4.77
CA SER A 83 7.29 13.70 -6.22
C SER A 83 8.65 13.49 -6.92
N PRO A 84 9.07 12.24 -7.18
CA PRO A 84 8.41 10.99 -6.76
C PRO A 84 8.52 10.73 -5.24
N PRO A 85 7.67 9.86 -4.66
CA PRO A 85 7.84 9.40 -3.28
C PRO A 85 9.15 8.61 -3.14
N THR A 86 9.63 8.46 -1.91
CA THR A 86 10.87 7.74 -1.61
C THR A 86 10.65 6.79 -0.45
N GLY A 87 11.50 5.77 -0.32
CA GLY A 87 11.31 4.80 0.75
C GLY A 87 11.99 3.48 0.49
N ASN A 88 11.62 2.49 1.28
CA ASN A 88 12.05 1.11 1.14
C ASN A 88 10.84 0.19 1.27
N LEU A 89 10.80 -0.87 0.47
CA LEU A 89 9.89 -1.97 0.64
C LEU A 89 10.62 -3.25 0.34
N GLU A 90 10.43 -4.22 1.22
CA GLU A 90 10.82 -5.59 1.01
C GLU A 90 9.66 -6.52 1.37
N TYR A 91 9.47 -7.55 0.55
CA TYR A 91 8.48 -8.59 0.70
C TYR A 91 9.13 -9.93 0.42
N ASP A 92 8.84 -10.94 1.23
CA ASP A 92 9.41 -12.29 1.12
C ASP A 92 8.29 -13.32 1.33
N ASP A 93 7.96 -14.08 0.28
CA ASP A 93 7.07 -15.25 0.32
C ASP A 93 7.94 -16.51 0.32
N HIS A 94 8.06 -17.12 1.49
CA HIS A 94 8.96 -18.24 1.70
C HIS A 94 8.52 -19.50 0.94
N PRO A 95 7.23 -19.91 0.96
CA PRO A 95 6.77 -21.08 0.19
C PRO A 95 6.96 -20.96 -1.32
N MET A 96 6.80 -19.75 -1.87
CA MET A 96 6.90 -19.53 -3.32
C MET A 96 8.32 -19.21 -3.79
N ASP A 97 9.28 -19.06 -2.87
CA ASP A 97 10.65 -18.61 -3.17
C ASP A 97 10.64 -17.29 -3.97
N VAL A 98 9.82 -16.33 -3.51
CA VAL A 98 9.67 -15.02 -4.15
C VAL A 98 10.01 -13.91 -3.15
N ARG A 99 11.12 -13.21 -3.43
CA ARG A 99 11.49 -11.99 -2.73
C ARG A 99 11.33 -10.78 -3.65
N ILE A 100 10.60 -9.77 -3.22
CA ILE A 100 10.38 -8.53 -3.96
C ILE A 100 11.06 -7.40 -3.21
N LYS A 101 12.01 -6.74 -3.87
CA LYS A 101 12.70 -5.57 -3.34
C LYS A 101 12.47 -4.37 -4.25
N VAL A 102 11.82 -3.34 -3.73
CA VAL A 102 11.53 -2.14 -4.52
C VAL A 102 12.83 -1.38 -4.83
N GLN A 103 12.94 -0.93 -6.08
CA GLN A 103 14.09 -0.19 -6.61
C GLN A 103 13.77 1.30 -6.79
N SER A 104 12.54 1.61 -7.20
CA SER A 104 12.07 2.98 -7.39
C SER A 104 10.57 3.08 -7.17
N TYR A 105 10.11 4.29 -6.85
CA TYR A 105 8.70 4.61 -6.74
C TYR A 105 8.31 5.65 -7.78
N ASN A 106 7.10 5.52 -8.30
CA ASN A 106 6.52 6.47 -9.25
C ASN A 106 5.37 7.25 -8.62
N PHE A 107 4.62 6.63 -7.71
CA PHE A 107 3.37 7.14 -7.20
C PHE A 107 3.08 6.63 -5.79
N LEU A 108 2.50 7.50 -4.97
CA LEU A 108 1.87 7.20 -3.69
C LEU A 108 0.56 7.99 -3.63
N SER A 109 -0.53 7.31 -3.29
CA SER A 109 -1.83 7.91 -3.03
C SER A 109 -2.40 7.37 -1.74
N VAL A 110 -2.94 8.27 -0.93
CA VAL A 110 -3.71 7.91 0.27
C VAL A 110 -5.15 8.38 0.08
N THR A 111 -6.09 7.46 0.21
CA THR A 111 -7.52 7.69 -0.02
C THR A 111 -8.37 7.07 1.09
N THR A 112 -9.68 7.25 0.99
CA THR A 112 -10.64 6.47 1.77
C THR A 112 -10.48 4.98 1.47
N GLY A 113 -10.34 4.17 2.52
CA GLY A 113 -10.28 2.72 2.47
C GLY A 113 -11.49 2.05 3.08
N THR A 114 -11.39 0.74 3.24
CA THR A 114 -12.44 -0.07 3.91
C THR A 114 -12.61 0.31 5.38
N CYS A 115 -11.58 0.89 5.99
CA CYS A 115 -11.53 1.25 7.41
C CYS A 115 -11.78 2.75 7.67
N GLY A 116 -12.05 3.55 6.63
CA GLY A 116 -12.48 4.95 6.76
C GLY A 116 -11.71 5.93 5.87
N PRO A 117 -11.90 7.24 6.07
CA PRO A 117 -11.19 8.27 5.33
C PRO A 117 -9.67 8.21 5.59
N MET A 118 -8.87 8.31 4.52
CA MET A 118 -7.39 8.34 4.58
C MET A 118 -6.74 7.11 5.23
N THR A 119 -7.38 5.94 5.08
CA THR A 119 -6.90 4.66 5.61
C THR A 119 -6.38 3.70 4.55
N HIS A 120 -6.43 4.07 3.27
CA HIS A 120 -5.94 3.22 2.18
C HIS A 120 -4.75 3.87 1.48
N ALA A 121 -3.64 3.15 1.38
CA ALA A 121 -2.47 3.56 0.62
C ALA A 121 -2.30 2.66 -0.62
N THR A 122 -2.15 3.30 -1.78
CA THR A 122 -1.72 2.66 -3.02
C THR A 122 -0.41 3.28 -3.47
N PHE A 123 0.61 2.47 -3.73
CA PHE A 123 1.85 2.96 -4.29
C PHE A 123 2.44 2.00 -5.33
N THR A 124 3.17 2.56 -6.28
CA THR A 124 3.67 1.84 -7.46
C THR A 124 5.11 2.23 -7.80
N GLY A 125 5.76 1.41 -8.62
CA GLY A 125 7.11 1.66 -9.09
C GLY A 125 7.72 0.44 -9.77
N LEU A 126 9.04 0.29 -9.67
CA LEU A 126 9.77 -0.87 -10.16
C LEU A 126 10.40 -1.64 -8.99
N ALA A 127 10.38 -2.96 -9.08
CA ALA A 127 10.97 -3.85 -8.09
C ALA A 127 11.81 -4.95 -8.76
N ALA A 128 12.85 -5.38 -8.07
CA ALA A 128 13.52 -6.64 -8.36
C ALA A 128 12.67 -7.78 -7.79
N VAL A 129 12.21 -8.67 -8.65
CA VAL A 129 11.55 -9.92 -8.27
C VAL A 129 12.59 -11.04 -8.36
N ILE A 130 12.98 -11.54 -7.20
CA ILE A 130 14.10 -12.46 -7.01
C ILE A 130 13.53 -13.84 -6.70
N ARG A 131 13.98 -14.84 -7.46
CA ARG A 131 13.65 -16.26 -7.29
C ARG A 131 14.92 -17.08 -7.48
N SER A 132 14.91 -18.35 -7.08
CA SER A 132 16.00 -19.29 -7.40
C SER A 132 16.28 -19.43 -8.91
N THR A 133 15.28 -19.18 -9.76
CA THR A 133 15.42 -19.23 -11.22
C THR A 133 16.05 -17.97 -11.83
N GLY A 134 16.16 -16.88 -11.07
CA GLY A 134 16.76 -15.63 -11.53
C GLY A 134 16.07 -14.39 -10.95
N THR A 135 16.52 -13.22 -11.40
CA THR A 135 15.97 -11.93 -11.01
C THR A 135 15.43 -11.19 -12.22
N THR A 136 14.18 -10.72 -12.11
CA THR A 136 13.53 -9.85 -13.11
C THR A 136 13.28 -8.47 -12.50
N THR A 137 13.24 -7.44 -13.34
CA THR A 137 12.75 -6.11 -12.94
C THR A 137 11.32 -5.98 -13.44
N GLU A 138 10.38 -5.75 -12.53
CA GLU A 138 8.95 -5.72 -12.84
C GLU A 138 8.28 -4.48 -12.24
N PRO A 139 7.23 -3.94 -12.89
CA PRO A 139 6.35 -2.99 -12.23
C PRO A 139 5.68 -3.66 -11.04
N PHE A 140 5.50 -2.90 -9.95
CA PHE A 140 4.75 -3.36 -8.80
C PHE A 140 3.65 -2.36 -8.41
N THR A 141 2.62 -2.89 -7.75
CA THR A 141 1.58 -2.15 -7.06
C THR A 141 1.38 -2.74 -5.68
N VAL A 142 1.37 -1.90 -4.65
CA VAL A 142 0.94 -2.28 -3.30
C VAL A 142 -0.38 -1.61 -2.98
N ASN A 143 -1.25 -2.35 -2.28
CA ASN A 143 -2.42 -1.85 -1.61
C ASN A 143 -2.32 -2.18 -0.13
N ALA A 144 -2.48 -1.17 0.72
CA ALA A 144 -2.40 -1.31 2.17
C ALA A 144 -3.58 -0.59 2.82
N ASP A 145 -4.31 -1.26 3.71
CA ASP A 145 -5.35 -0.67 4.56
C ASP A 145 -4.87 -0.62 6.01
N ASP A 146 -4.87 0.57 6.60
CA ASP A 146 -4.68 0.84 8.04
C ASP A 146 -6.07 0.82 8.71
N CYS A 147 -6.32 -0.20 9.51
CA CYS A 147 -7.61 -0.42 10.16
C CYS A 147 -7.57 -0.12 11.67
N GLY A 148 -6.59 0.68 12.09
CA GLY A 148 -6.42 1.13 13.46
C GLY A 148 -5.73 0.11 14.36
N GLU A 149 -5.31 0.57 15.53
CA GLU A 149 -4.57 -0.23 16.50
C GLU A 149 -5.48 -1.28 17.18
N PRO A 150 -5.00 -2.51 17.43
CA PRO A 150 -3.60 -2.97 17.36
C PRO A 150 -3.13 -3.50 15.99
N GLY A 151 -3.70 -3.05 14.86
CA GLY A 151 -3.28 -3.43 13.50
C GLY A 151 -3.81 -4.80 13.04
N THR A 152 -4.62 -5.46 13.86
CA THR A 152 -5.13 -6.83 13.62
C THR A 152 -6.11 -6.95 12.45
N ALA A 153 -6.64 -5.82 11.99
CA ALA A 153 -7.55 -5.77 10.85
C ALA A 153 -6.89 -5.24 9.57
N ASP A 154 -5.62 -4.83 9.67
CA ASP A 154 -4.88 -4.25 8.57
C ASP A 154 -4.73 -5.25 7.43
N LYS A 155 -4.69 -4.74 6.21
CA LYS A 155 -4.60 -5.57 5.01
C LYS A 155 -3.43 -5.13 4.16
N PHE A 156 -2.67 -6.09 3.68
CA PHE A 156 -1.58 -5.86 2.74
C PHE A 156 -1.75 -6.74 1.51
N GLY A 157 -1.53 -6.16 0.33
CA GLY A 157 -1.40 -6.88 -0.92
C GLY A 157 -0.33 -6.27 -1.80
N ILE A 158 0.37 -7.13 -2.54
CA ILE A 158 1.39 -6.75 -3.51
C ILE A 158 1.17 -7.51 -4.82
N MET A 159 1.27 -6.78 -5.92
CA MET A 159 1.16 -7.30 -7.28
C MET A 159 2.37 -6.87 -8.08
N THR A 160 2.91 -7.79 -8.87
CA THR A 160 3.90 -7.56 -9.93
C THR A 160 3.37 -8.14 -11.24
N THR A 161 4.19 -8.22 -12.29
CA THR A 161 3.76 -8.84 -13.55
C THR A 161 3.62 -10.36 -13.40
N THR A 162 4.47 -10.97 -12.58
CA THR A 162 4.57 -12.44 -12.47
C THR A 162 4.16 -12.99 -11.11
N TYR A 163 3.74 -12.12 -10.17
CA TYR A 163 3.38 -12.52 -8.82
C TYR A 163 2.27 -11.63 -8.26
N LEU A 164 1.36 -12.23 -7.48
CA LEU A 164 0.27 -11.55 -6.83
C LEU A 164 0.05 -12.20 -5.46
N ASN A 165 -0.06 -11.37 -4.41
CA ASN A 165 -0.58 -11.78 -3.12
C ASN A 165 -1.50 -10.71 -2.54
N GLY A 166 -2.60 -11.14 -1.92
CA GLY A 166 -3.54 -10.27 -1.23
C GLY A 166 -4.37 -9.35 -2.13
N PRO A 167 -5.07 -8.35 -1.53
CA PRO A 167 -4.96 -7.95 -0.12
C PRO A 167 -5.49 -8.99 0.87
N THR A 168 -4.70 -9.29 1.91
CA THR A 168 -5.05 -10.24 2.97
C THR A 168 -4.84 -9.60 4.34
N THR A 169 -5.69 -9.95 5.31
CA THR A 169 -5.53 -9.48 6.69
C THR A 169 -4.22 -10.00 7.29
N LEU A 170 -3.50 -9.15 8.03
CA LEU A 170 -2.27 -9.53 8.70
C LEU A 170 -2.53 -10.51 9.85
N ILE A 171 -1.67 -11.51 10.03
CA ILE A 171 -1.66 -12.35 11.25
C ILE A 171 -0.73 -11.79 12.33
N GLY A 172 0.09 -10.80 11.97
CA GLY A 172 0.97 -10.07 12.86
C GLY A 172 1.54 -8.84 12.17
N GLY A 173 1.90 -7.84 12.96
CA GLY A 173 2.37 -6.55 12.43
C GLY A 173 1.29 -5.47 12.40
N ASN A 174 1.59 -4.38 11.71
CA ASN A 174 0.79 -3.17 11.68
C ASN A 174 1.10 -2.34 10.42
N ILE A 175 0.10 -1.66 9.88
CA ILE A 175 0.18 -0.63 8.84
C ILE A 175 -0.21 0.69 9.49
N GLN A 176 0.54 1.74 9.21
CA GLN A 176 0.37 3.05 9.80
C GLN A 176 0.41 4.11 8.71
N ILE A 177 -0.70 4.86 8.60
CA ILE A 177 -0.83 5.98 7.67
C ILE A 177 -0.90 7.27 8.48
N HIS A 178 0.22 7.99 8.57
CA HIS A 178 0.35 9.17 9.42
C HIS A 178 0.44 10.45 8.60
N ASN A 179 -0.07 11.55 9.18
CA ASN A 179 0.24 12.88 8.68
C ASN A 179 1.73 13.17 8.96
N LYS A 180 2.43 13.73 7.97
CA LYS A 180 3.72 14.39 8.20
C LYS A 180 3.53 15.82 8.68
#